data_AF-A0AAV8W1A6-F1
#
_entry.id   AF-A0AAV8W1A6-F1
#
_cell.length_a   1.000
_cell.length_b   1.000
_cell.length_c   1.000
_cell.angle_alpha   90.00
_cell.angle_beta   90.00
_cell.angle_gamma   90.00
#
_symmetry.space_group_name_H-M   'P 1'
#
loop_
_entity.id
_entity.type
_entity.pdbx_description
1 polymer ?
#
loop_
_entity_poly.entity_id
_entity_poly.type
_entity_poly.pdbx_seq_one_letter_code
_entity_poly.pdbx_strand_id
1 'polypeptide(L)'
;MHCKVLVALVTIVLLIGEIHGLQNDESLEDFHPQPRNKADDVLKKLRREVDRAMEKAHKALEDAKRKVNETADKIQNEARSQMQGVEDKLKAELEELKQKAKTAGVNIDDCLKDNEDKLVNLPNQLSEDMVHCVSDKINKAISFAEDALDHVQKIVDEVENIKKEIKDCGHGIHAVKCIAKLAARIEKDITSLPTRIEADVTASVALISQLDKEVEKCASDKVEKCENDGKKILESIAACVAGKLIG
;
A
#
# COMPACT_ATOMS: atom_id res chain seq x y z
N MET A 1 -9.85 10.13 23.40
CA MET A 1 -10.68 9.71 22.25
C MET A 1 -9.96 8.59 21.53
N HIS A 2 -10.48 7.36 21.57
CA HIS A 2 -9.85 6.20 20.94
C HIS A 2 -10.20 6.18 19.46
N CYS A 3 -9.28 6.63 18.62
CA CYS A 3 -9.38 6.47 17.18
C CYS A 3 -9.16 4.99 16.86
N LYS A 4 -10.27 4.23 16.82
CA LYS A 4 -10.31 2.90 16.22
C LYS A 4 -10.07 3.08 14.73
N VAL A 5 -8.81 3.07 14.32
CA VAL A 5 -8.44 2.78 12.93
C VAL A 5 -8.91 1.35 12.70
N LEU A 6 -10.11 1.23 12.11
CA LEU A 6 -10.60 0.00 11.53
C LEU A 6 -9.61 -0.35 10.42
N VAL A 7 -8.61 -1.14 10.74
CA VAL A 7 -7.91 -1.99 9.79
C VAL A 7 -8.99 -2.93 9.27
N ALA A 8 -9.65 -2.54 8.18
CA ALA A 8 -10.42 -3.44 7.37
C ALA A 8 -9.40 -4.43 6.80
N LEU A 9 -9.18 -5.52 7.54
CA LEU A 9 -8.67 -6.77 7.02
C LEU A 9 -9.54 -7.11 5.82
N VAL A 10 -9.04 -6.77 4.64
CA VAL A 10 -9.57 -7.25 3.38
C VAL A 10 -9.25 -8.73 3.35
N THR A 11 -10.18 -9.51 3.90
CA THR A 11 -10.33 -10.92 3.62
C THR A 11 -10.62 -11.05 2.12
N ILE A 12 -9.59 -11.02 1.28
CA ILE A 12 -9.68 -11.59 -0.07
C ILE A 12 -9.70 -13.11 0.12
N VAL A 13 -10.92 -13.55 0.42
CA VAL A 13 -11.62 -14.67 -0.18
C VAL A 13 -10.71 -15.70 -0.82
N LEU A 14 -10.53 -16.78 -0.08
CA LEU A 14 -10.49 -18.16 -0.55
C LEU A 14 -11.40 -18.35 -1.79
N LEU A 15 -10.79 -18.34 -2.98
CA LEU A 15 -11.34 -19.01 -4.16
C LEU A 15 -10.28 -19.94 -4.75
N ILE A 16 -9.77 -20.85 -3.91
CA ILE A 16 -9.33 -22.17 -4.37
C ILE A 16 -10.58 -23.06 -4.29
N GLY A 17 -11.54 -22.79 -5.18
CA GLY A 17 -12.72 -23.60 -5.38
C GLY A 17 -12.35 -24.85 -6.17
N GLU A 18 -12.32 -25.97 -5.46
CA GLU A 18 -12.64 -27.34 -5.91
C GLU A 18 -12.59 -27.62 -7.42
N ILE A 19 -11.55 -28.36 -7.85
CA ILE A 19 -11.66 -29.24 -9.03
C ILE A 19 -11.43 -30.67 -8.55
N HIS A 20 -12.46 -31.25 -7.94
CA HIS A 20 -12.64 -32.69 -7.87
C HIS A 20 -13.87 -33.08 -8.69
N GLY A 21 -13.67 -34.04 -9.60
CA GLY A 21 -14.73 -34.92 -10.10
C GLY A 21 -15.24 -34.61 -11.50
N LEU A 22 -14.66 -35.25 -12.52
CA LEU A 22 -15.42 -35.93 -13.56
C LEU A 22 -14.62 -37.17 -14.03
N GLN A 23 -15.10 -38.34 -13.62
CA GLN A 23 -14.70 -39.66 -14.09
C GLN A 23 -15.79 -40.18 -15.04
N ASN A 24 -15.33 -40.80 -16.15
CA ASN A 24 -16.03 -41.71 -17.07
C ASN A 24 -17.11 -41.06 -17.98
N ASP A 25 -17.37 -41.46 -19.22
CA ASP A 25 -16.99 -42.61 -20.05
C ASP A 25 -17.37 -42.21 -21.51
N GLU A 26 -16.58 -42.52 -22.54
CA GLU A 26 -17.10 -43.01 -23.84
C GLU A 26 -15.94 -43.35 -24.78
N SER A 27 -16.03 -44.56 -25.33
CA SER A 27 -15.09 -45.22 -26.21
C SER A 27 -15.31 -44.81 -27.67
N LEU A 28 -14.23 -44.51 -28.40
CA LEU A 28 -14.18 -44.73 -29.86
C LEU A 28 -12.74 -44.69 -30.41
N GLU A 29 -12.54 -45.47 -31.45
CA GLU A 29 -11.30 -46.09 -31.93
C GLU A 29 -10.27 -45.15 -32.58
N ASP A 30 -9.01 -45.47 -32.29
CA ASP A 30 -7.83 -45.53 -33.16
C ASP A 30 -7.69 -44.50 -34.31
N PHE A 31 -7.27 -43.28 -33.95
CA PHE A 31 -6.54 -42.38 -34.85
C PHE A 31 -5.56 -41.53 -34.01
N HIS A 32 -4.25 -41.81 -34.14
CA HIS A 32 -3.11 -41.22 -33.41
C HIS A 32 -3.41 -40.00 -32.49
N PRO A 33 -3.68 -40.23 -31.19
CA PRO A 33 -4.03 -39.19 -30.19
C PRO A 33 -2.85 -38.29 -29.73
N GLN A 34 -1.63 -38.56 -30.19
CA GLN A 34 -0.41 -37.99 -29.61
C GLN A 34 -0.31 -36.45 -29.56
N PRO A 35 -0.72 -35.68 -30.59
CA PRO A 35 -0.48 -34.23 -30.59
C PRO A 35 -1.34 -33.47 -29.58
N ARG A 36 -2.62 -33.89 -29.39
CA ARG A 36 -3.52 -33.26 -28.41
C ARG A 36 -3.03 -33.48 -26.98
N ASN A 37 -2.69 -34.73 -26.65
CA ASN A 37 -2.16 -35.08 -25.32
C ASN A 37 -0.91 -34.27 -24.99
N LYS A 38 -0.01 -34.09 -25.97
CA LYS A 38 1.18 -33.25 -25.78
C LYS A 38 0.82 -31.79 -25.53
N ALA A 39 -0.09 -31.18 -26.31
CA ALA A 39 -0.50 -29.79 -26.09
C ALA A 39 -1.19 -29.58 -24.73
N ASP A 40 -2.00 -30.55 -24.30
CA ASP A 40 -2.65 -30.54 -22.98
C ASP A 40 -1.61 -30.68 -21.84
N ASP A 41 -0.59 -31.52 -22.01
CA ASP A 41 0.50 -31.67 -21.04
C ASP A 41 1.33 -30.38 -20.91
N VAL A 42 1.68 -29.74 -22.05
CA VAL A 42 2.40 -28.46 -22.04
C VAL A 42 1.50 -27.37 -21.45
N LEU A 43 0.20 -27.33 -21.75
CA LEU A 43 -0.75 -26.38 -21.14
C LEU A 43 -0.86 -26.58 -19.63
N LYS A 44 -0.91 -27.83 -19.16
CA LYS A 44 -0.90 -28.15 -17.71
C LYS A 44 0.41 -27.73 -17.05
N LYS A 45 1.53 -27.79 -17.76
CA LYS A 45 2.81 -27.25 -17.28
C LYS A 45 2.78 -25.72 -17.22
N LEU A 46 2.26 -25.06 -18.26
CA LEU A 46 2.09 -23.60 -18.27
C LEU A 46 1.26 -23.12 -17.08
N ARG A 47 0.07 -23.71 -16.86
CA ARG A 47 -0.79 -23.41 -15.71
C ARG A 47 -0.03 -23.48 -14.40
N ARG A 48 0.67 -24.58 -14.15
CA ARG A 48 1.46 -24.77 -12.91
C ARG A 48 2.54 -23.70 -12.71
N GLU A 49 3.24 -23.29 -13.77
CA GLU A 49 4.26 -22.25 -13.66
C GLU A 49 3.65 -20.85 -13.47
N VAL A 50 2.53 -20.55 -14.12
CA VAL A 50 1.77 -19.31 -13.89
C VAL A 50 1.22 -19.28 -12.47
N ASP A 51 0.58 -20.34 -11.98
CA ASP A 51 0.05 -20.44 -10.61
C ASP A 51 1.16 -20.21 -9.56
N ARG A 52 2.32 -20.83 -9.75
CA ARG A 52 3.48 -20.63 -8.87
C ARG A 52 3.99 -19.19 -8.93
N ALA A 53 4.03 -18.57 -10.11
CA ALA A 53 4.42 -17.18 -10.26
C ALA A 53 3.42 -16.25 -9.58
N MET A 54 2.12 -16.53 -9.68
CA MET A 54 1.06 -15.79 -8.99
C MET A 54 1.18 -15.89 -7.48
N GLU A 55 1.39 -17.09 -6.93
CA GLU A 55 1.54 -17.27 -5.48
C GLU A 55 2.73 -16.43 -4.94
N LYS A 56 3.84 -16.43 -5.67
CA LYS A 56 5.00 -15.58 -5.36
C LYS A 56 4.67 -14.09 -5.49
N ALA A 57 3.93 -13.70 -6.53
CA ALA A 57 3.49 -12.33 -6.76
C ALA A 57 2.65 -11.81 -5.58
N HIS A 58 1.61 -12.55 -5.21
CA HIS A 58 0.77 -12.24 -4.05
C HIS A 58 1.60 -12.09 -2.79
N LYS A 59 2.47 -13.06 -2.49
CA LYS A 59 3.31 -13.00 -1.30
C LYS A 59 4.22 -11.77 -1.29
N ALA A 60 4.88 -11.47 -2.40
CA ALA A 60 5.77 -10.31 -2.51
C ALA A 60 5.04 -8.98 -2.33
N LEU A 61 3.85 -8.84 -2.93
CA LEU A 61 3.03 -7.63 -2.80
C LEU A 61 2.47 -7.47 -1.38
N GLU A 62 2.02 -8.55 -0.74
CA GLU A 62 1.55 -8.52 0.65
C GLU A 62 2.70 -8.22 1.63
N ASP A 63 3.89 -8.78 1.41
CA ASP A 63 5.08 -8.46 2.19
C ASP A 63 5.46 -6.97 2.02
N ALA A 64 5.36 -6.42 0.81
CA ALA A 64 5.62 -5.01 0.54
C ALA A 64 4.59 -4.09 1.21
N LYS A 65 3.29 -4.41 1.12
CA LYS A 65 2.22 -3.69 1.83
C LYS A 65 2.44 -3.69 3.33
N ARG A 66 2.71 -4.87 3.91
CA ARG A 66 2.97 -5.02 5.35
C ARG A 66 4.14 -4.14 5.78
N LYS A 67 5.25 -4.18 5.02
CA LYS A 67 6.42 -3.35 5.32
C LYS A 67 6.12 -1.85 5.28
N VAL A 68 5.37 -1.37 4.28
CA VAL A 68 4.97 0.05 4.22
C VAL A 68 4.11 0.44 5.42
N ASN A 69 3.19 -0.42 5.86
CA ASN A 69 2.37 -0.16 7.05
C ASN A 69 3.22 -0.11 8.33
N GLU A 70 4.13 -1.06 8.52
CA GLU A 70 5.05 -1.08 9.66
C GLU A 70 5.96 0.17 9.70
N THR A 71 6.49 0.57 8.54
CA THR A 71 7.29 1.80 8.39
C THR A 71 6.45 3.03 8.73
N ALA A 72 5.22 3.11 8.21
CA ALA A 72 4.31 4.21 8.47
C ALA A 72 3.93 4.33 9.96
N ASP A 73 3.59 3.22 10.62
CA ASP A 73 3.27 3.21 12.04
C ASP A 73 4.46 3.69 12.89
N LYS A 74 5.66 3.21 12.57
CA LYS A 74 6.89 3.64 13.24
C LYS A 74 7.11 5.15 13.08
N ILE A 75 7.06 5.65 11.85
CA ILE A 75 7.28 7.06 11.53
C ILE A 75 6.23 7.95 12.21
N GLN A 76 4.95 7.57 12.18
CA GLN A 76 3.89 8.31 12.84
C GLN A 76 4.08 8.38 14.36
N ASN A 77 4.50 7.29 14.99
CA ASN A 77 4.75 7.26 16.43
C ASN A 77 5.96 8.13 16.82
N GLU A 78 7.04 8.06 16.06
CA GLU A 78 8.21 8.92 16.25
C GLU A 78 7.85 10.40 16.10
N ALA A 79 7.10 10.76 15.05
CA ALA A 79 6.66 12.13 14.80
C ALA A 79 5.71 12.65 15.89
N ARG A 80 4.76 11.82 16.37
CA ARG A 80 3.91 12.17 17.52
C ARG A 80 4.73 12.44 18.78
N SER A 81 5.72 11.59 19.06
CA SER A 81 6.60 11.79 20.20
C SER A 81 7.41 13.09 20.09
N GLN A 82 7.89 13.43 18.88
CA GLN A 82 8.58 14.69 18.64
C GLN A 82 7.65 15.90 18.80
N MET A 83 6.44 15.85 18.24
CA MET A 83 5.43 16.92 18.40
C MET A 83 5.03 17.10 19.87
N GLN A 84 4.92 16.02 20.65
CA GLN A 84 4.67 16.10 22.09
C GLN A 84 5.85 16.75 22.83
N GLY A 85 7.09 16.42 22.46
CA GLY A 85 8.26 17.09 23.02
C GLY A 85 8.33 18.58 22.68
N VAL A 86 7.83 18.99 21.50
CA VAL A 86 7.66 20.40 21.13
C VAL A 86 6.57 21.05 22.00
N GLU A 87 5.42 20.39 22.16
CA GLU A 87 4.32 20.87 23.02
C GLU A 87 4.77 21.13 24.45
N ASP A 88 5.51 20.19 25.05
CA ASP A 88 5.99 20.30 26.43
C ASP A 88 6.92 21.51 26.61
N LYS A 89 7.80 21.77 25.65
CA LYS A 89 8.68 22.95 25.65
C LYS A 89 7.88 24.25 25.55
N LEU A 90 6.94 24.31 24.61
CA LEU A 90 6.10 25.49 24.40
C LEU A 90 5.23 25.80 25.62
N LYS A 91 4.68 24.77 26.27
CA LYS A 91 3.94 24.90 27.53
C LYS A 91 4.82 25.43 28.65
N ALA A 92 6.04 24.91 28.81
CA ALA A 92 6.96 25.39 29.83
C ALA A 92 7.28 26.88 29.65
N GLU A 93 7.59 27.31 28.43
CA GLU A 93 7.85 28.72 28.13
C GLU A 93 6.61 29.60 28.33
N LEU A 94 5.42 29.12 27.97
CA LEU A 94 4.16 29.81 28.25
C LEU A 94 3.92 30.01 29.75
N GLU A 95 4.15 28.98 30.57
CA GLU A 95 4.01 29.07 32.02
C GLU A 95 5.02 30.05 32.64
N GLU A 96 6.24 30.13 32.10
CA GLU A 96 7.19 31.17 32.52
C GLU A 96 6.67 32.59 32.23
N LEU A 97 6.06 32.82 31.07
CA LEU A 97 5.45 34.12 30.73
C LEU A 97 4.31 34.47 31.68
N LYS A 98 3.42 33.50 31.97
CA LYS A 98 2.33 33.66 32.94
C LYS A 98 2.85 34.00 34.33
N GLN A 99 3.89 33.29 34.78
CA GLN A 99 4.48 33.52 36.11
C GLN A 99 5.16 34.90 36.20
N LYS A 100 5.84 35.35 35.14
CA LYS A 100 6.43 36.70 35.06
C LYS A 100 5.35 37.78 35.16
N ALA A 101 4.28 37.67 34.37
CA ALA A 101 3.15 38.60 34.41
C ALA A 101 2.47 38.64 35.78
N LYS A 102 2.23 37.47 36.38
CA LYS A 102 1.64 37.34 37.72
C LYS A 102 2.51 38.02 38.78
N THR A 103 3.83 37.82 38.72
CA THR A 103 4.78 38.45 39.66
C THR A 103 4.78 39.98 39.53
N ALA A 104 4.58 40.49 38.31
CA ALA A 104 4.44 41.92 38.05
C ALA A 104 3.04 42.49 38.35
N GLY A 105 2.06 41.64 38.72
CA GLY A 105 0.68 42.07 38.96
C GLY A 105 -0.08 42.47 37.69
N VAL A 106 0.35 41.99 36.52
CA VAL A 106 -0.24 42.33 35.21
C VAL A 106 -1.21 41.25 34.75
N ASN A 107 -2.42 41.66 34.34
CA ASN A 107 -3.38 40.76 33.69
C ASN A 107 -3.01 40.58 32.20
N ILE A 108 -2.82 39.32 31.80
CA ILE A 108 -2.47 38.92 30.43
C ILE A 108 -3.53 38.06 29.74
N ASP A 109 -4.75 37.96 30.28
CA ASP A 109 -5.83 37.14 29.72
C ASP A 109 -6.09 37.49 28.25
N ASP A 110 -6.05 38.77 27.89
CA ASP A 110 -6.18 39.23 26.50
C ASP A 110 -5.04 38.75 25.58
N CYS A 111 -3.84 38.55 26.13
CA CYS A 111 -2.69 38.03 25.37
C CYS A 111 -2.78 36.53 25.12
N LEU A 112 -3.39 35.80 26.07
CA LEU A 112 -3.58 34.36 26.02
C LEU A 112 -4.79 33.97 25.17
N LYS A 113 -5.81 34.83 25.12
CA LYS A 113 -7.06 34.60 24.39
C LYS A 113 -6.79 34.11 22.97
N ASP A 114 -7.41 32.98 22.62
CA ASP A 114 -7.27 32.22 21.37
C ASP A 114 -5.87 31.66 21.07
N ASN A 115 -4.80 32.22 21.63
CA ASN A 115 -3.41 31.78 21.38
C ASN A 115 -3.04 30.57 22.23
N GLU A 116 -3.45 30.53 23.49
CA GLU A 116 -3.18 29.41 24.38
C GLU A 116 -3.85 28.12 23.85
N ASP A 117 -5.12 28.20 23.48
CA ASP A 117 -5.84 27.05 22.90
C ASP A 117 -5.22 26.60 21.57
N LYS A 118 -4.78 27.54 20.72
CA LYS A 118 -4.06 27.19 19.48
C LYS A 118 -2.76 26.47 19.79
N LEU A 119 -1.98 26.97 20.74
CA LEU A 119 -0.70 26.37 21.13
C LEU A 119 -0.89 24.94 21.65
N VAL A 120 -1.87 24.73 22.52
CA VAL A 120 -2.15 23.43 23.15
C VAL A 120 -2.73 22.43 22.15
N ASN A 121 -3.54 22.88 21.19
CA ASN A 121 -4.18 21.97 20.23
C ASN A 121 -3.37 21.75 18.94
N LEU A 122 -2.31 22.52 18.70
CA LEU A 122 -1.48 22.44 17.49
C LEU A 122 -0.93 21.02 17.22
N PRO A 123 -0.36 20.28 18.20
CA PRO A 123 0.14 18.93 17.97
C PRO A 123 -0.95 17.95 17.54
N ASN A 124 -2.15 18.06 18.10
CA ASN A 124 -3.27 17.20 17.76
C ASN A 124 -3.74 17.45 16.33
N GLN A 125 -3.91 18.72 15.94
CA GLN A 125 -4.30 19.10 14.58
C GLN A 125 -3.26 18.61 13.55
N LEU A 126 -1.98 18.83 13.82
CA LEU A 126 -0.91 18.41 12.92
C LEU A 126 -0.73 16.88 12.88
N SER A 127 -1.05 16.19 13.98
CA SER A 127 -1.09 14.72 14.02
C SER A 127 -2.22 14.14 13.16
N GLU A 128 -3.41 14.74 13.17
CA GLU A 128 -4.52 14.33 12.30
C GLU A 128 -4.16 14.54 10.82
N ASP A 129 -3.63 15.71 10.48
CA ASP A 129 -3.11 16.03 9.16
C ASP A 129 -2.02 15.04 8.70
N MET A 130 -1.10 14.68 9.59
CA MET A 130 -0.04 13.70 9.32
C MET A 130 -0.65 12.33 9.01
N VAL A 131 -1.61 11.87 9.81
CA VAL A 131 -2.30 10.59 9.59
C VAL A 131 -2.94 10.57 8.21
N HIS A 132 -3.65 11.63 7.82
CA HIS A 132 -4.23 11.73 6.48
C HIS A 132 -3.18 11.63 5.37
N CYS A 133 -2.09 12.41 5.47
CA CYS A 133 -1.00 12.38 4.48
C CYS A 133 -0.40 10.98 4.32
N VAL A 134 -0.12 10.29 5.44
CA VAL A 134 0.44 8.94 5.45
C VAL A 134 -0.56 7.91 4.91
N SER A 135 -1.84 8.00 5.29
CA SER A 135 -2.89 7.12 4.77
C SER A 135 -3.04 7.23 3.25
N ASP A 136 -2.93 8.44 2.68
CA ASP A 136 -2.95 8.62 1.23
C ASP A 136 -1.79 7.90 0.54
N LYS A 137 -0.60 7.88 1.17
CA LYS A 137 0.57 7.13 0.64
C LYS A 137 0.35 5.62 0.73
N ILE A 138 -0.20 5.14 1.84
CA ILE A 138 -0.53 3.71 1.99
C ILE A 138 -1.57 3.29 0.95
N ASN A 139 -2.61 4.09 0.72
CA ASN A 139 -3.63 3.80 -0.29
C ASN A 139 -3.03 3.72 -1.69
N LYS A 140 -2.06 4.58 -2.00
CA LYS A 140 -1.29 4.52 -3.26
C LYS A 140 -0.41 3.26 -3.36
N ALA A 141 0.14 2.77 -2.24
CA ALA A 141 0.86 1.49 -2.21
C ALA A 141 -0.09 0.31 -2.52
N ILE A 142 -1.29 0.34 -1.93
CA ILE A 142 -2.32 -0.67 -2.15
C ILE A 142 -2.74 -0.69 -3.62
N SER A 143 -2.99 0.48 -4.22
CA SER A 143 -3.39 0.55 -5.63
C SER A 143 -2.30 -0.01 -6.57
N PHE A 144 -1.01 0.26 -6.31
CA PHE A 144 0.06 -0.34 -7.12
C PHE A 144 0.08 -1.88 -7.04
N ALA A 145 -0.23 -2.44 -5.87
CA ALA A 145 -0.33 -3.88 -5.73
C ALA A 145 -1.57 -4.44 -6.42
N GLU A 146 -2.71 -3.75 -6.36
CA GLU A 146 -3.94 -4.16 -7.05
C GLU A 146 -3.76 -4.10 -8.57
N ASP A 147 -3.17 -3.04 -9.11
CA ASP A 147 -2.85 -2.90 -10.54
C ASP A 147 -1.96 -4.06 -11.03
N ALA A 148 -0.96 -4.43 -10.22
CA ALA A 148 -0.08 -5.56 -10.52
C ALA A 148 -0.85 -6.89 -10.54
N LEU A 149 -1.75 -7.11 -9.58
CA LEU A 149 -2.57 -8.31 -9.53
C LEU A 149 -3.56 -8.38 -10.70
N ASP A 150 -4.14 -7.25 -11.11
CA ASP A 150 -4.99 -7.17 -12.30
C ASP A 150 -4.22 -7.52 -13.58
N HIS A 151 -2.97 -7.09 -13.69
CA HIS A 151 -2.09 -7.48 -14.80
C HIS A 151 -1.78 -8.97 -14.79
N VAL A 152 -1.53 -9.53 -13.60
CA VAL A 152 -1.32 -10.97 -13.41
C VAL A 152 -2.57 -11.77 -13.77
N GLN A 153 -3.77 -11.30 -13.40
CA GLN A 153 -5.03 -11.95 -13.73
C GLN A 153 -5.27 -12.00 -15.25
N LYS A 154 -4.93 -10.92 -15.98
CA LYS A 154 -5.00 -10.92 -17.46
C LYS A 154 -4.10 -12.01 -18.08
N ILE A 155 -2.96 -12.31 -17.46
CA ILE A 155 -2.08 -13.42 -17.89
C ILE A 155 -2.75 -14.78 -17.66
N VAL A 156 -3.52 -14.96 -16.57
CA VAL A 156 -4.32 -16.17 -16.36
C VAL A 156 -5.39 -16.32 -17.44
N ASP A 157 -6.05 -15.21 -17.81
CA ASP A 157 -7.05 -15.21 -18.87
C ASP A 157 -6.43 -15.56 -20.24
N GLU A 158 -5.19 -15.14 -20.51
CA GLU A 158 -4.41 -15.58 -21.69
C GLU A 158 -4.26 -17.13 -21.70
N VAL A 159 -3.97 -17.75 -20.54
CA VAL A 159 -3.84 -19.22 -20.42
C VAL A 159 -5.17 -19.94 -20.63
N GLU A 160 -6.28 -19.40 -20.12
CA GLU A 160 -7.62 -19.98 -20.35
C GLU A 160 -8.06 -19.83 -21.81
N ASN A 161 -7.70 -18.74 -22.47
CA ASN A 161 -7.95 -18.55 -23.89
C ASN A 161 -7.19 -19.58 -24.74
N ILE A 162 -5.95 -19.93 -24.39
CA ILE A 162 -5.21 -20.98 -25.08
C ILE A 162 -5.93 -22.35 -24.98
N LYS A 163 -6.53 -22.68 -23.83
CA LYS A 163 -7.33 -23.91 -23.69
C LYS A 163 -8.50 -23.94 -24.67
N LYS A 164 -9.14 -22.79 -24.90
CA LYS A 164 -10.22 -22.66 -25.88
C LYS A 164 -9.68 -22.82 -27.31
N GLU A 165 -8.56 -22.20 -27.64
CA GLU A 165 -7.90 -22.36 -28.96
C GLU A 165 -7.56 -23.83 -29.27
N ILE A 166 -7.12 -24.62 -28.27
CA ILE A 166 -6.87 -26.06 -28.44
C ILE A 166 -8.17 -26.80 -28.81
N LYS A 167 -9.30 -26.46 -28.19
CA LYS A 167 -10.61 -27.05 -28.51
C LYS A 167 -11.06 -26.67 -29.92
N ASP A 168 -10.84 -25.42 -30.30
CA ASP A 168 -11.26 -24.86 -31.59
C ASP A 168 -10.47 -25.42 -32.78
N CYS A 169 -9.29 -26.04 -32.57
CA CYS A 169 -8.52 -26.70 -33.63
C CYS A 169 -9.23 -27.88 -34.31
N GLY A 170 -10.34 -28.40 -33.76
CA GLY A 170 -11.14 -29.47 -34.38
C GLY A 170 -10.38 -30.80 -34.57
N HIS A 171 -10.82 -31.64 -35.50
CA HIS A 171 -10.26 -32.98 -35.75
C HIS A 171 -9.65 -33.12 -37.16
N GLY A 172 -8.81 -34.14 -37.37
CA GLY A 172 -8.18 -34.45 -38.66
C GLY A 172 -6.78 -33.85 -38.87
N ILE A 173 -6.23 -33.97 -40.09
CA ILE A 173 -4.83 -33.58 -40.41
C ILE A 173 -4.57 -32.08 -40.18
N HIS A 174 -5.56 -31.22 -40.43
CA HIS A 174 -5.46 -29.78 -40.18
C HIS A 174 -5.37 -29.47 -38.67
N ALA A 175 -6.05 -30.26 -37.83
CA ALA A 175 -5.96 -30.14 -36.39
C ALA A 175 -4.53 -30.41 -35.88
N VAL A 176 -3.82 -31.40 -36.45
CA VAL A 176 -2.44 -31.71 -36.06
C VAL A 176 -1.52 -30.50 -36.22
N LYS A 177 -1.61 -29.78 -37.36
CA LYS A 177 -0.80 -28.57 -37.61
C LYS A 177 -1.21 -27.41 -36.70
N CYS A 178 -2.51 -27.27 -36.42
CA CYS A 178 -3.04 -26.26 -35.50
C CYS A 178 -2.51 -26.48 -34.08
N ILE A 179 -2.66 -27.69 -33.55
CA ILE A 179 -2.23 -28.10 -32.22
C ILE A 179 -0.71 -27.98 -32.06
N ALA A 180 0.08 -28.38 -33.06
CA ALA A 180 1.54 -28.24 -33.00
C ALA A 180 2.00 -26.77 -32.88
N LYS A 181 1.34 -25.85 -33.59
CA LYS A 181 1.61 -24.40 -33.47
C LYS A 181 1.23 -23.88 -32.08
N LEU A 182 0.10 -24.31 -31.54
CA LEU A 182 -0.30 -23.95 -30.17
C LEU A 182 0.68 -24.50 -29.14
N ALA A 183 1.10 -25.75 -29.25
CA ALA A 183 2.09 -26.34 -28.35
C ALA A 183 3.40 -25.54 -28.33
N ALA A 184 3.91 -25.12 -29.50
CA ALA A 184 5.11 -24.27 -29.57
C ALA A 184 4.91 -22.88 -28.94
N ARG A 185 3.71 -22.30 -29.07
CA ARG A 185 3.35 -21.05 -28.38
C ARG A 185 3.33 -21.27 -26.86
N ILE A 186 2.67 -22.31 -26.38
CA ILE A 186 2.61 -22.66 -24.95
C ILE A 186 4.02 -22.92 -24.39
N GLU A 187 4.88 -23.61 -25.13
CA GLU A 187 6.28 -23.84 -24.74
C GLU A 187 7.05 -22.52 -24.52
N LYS A 188 6.78 -21.49 -25.34
CA LYS A 188 7.33 -20.14 -25.15
C LYS A 188 6.67 -19.42 -23.97
N ASP A 189 5.37 -19.59 -23.78
CA ASP A 189 4.61 -18.93 -22.72
C ASP A 189 4.98 -19.48 -21.33
N ILE A 190 5.43 -20.74 -21.25
CA ILE A 190 5.92 -21.37 -20.00
C ILE A 190 7.02 -20.55 -19.34
N THR A 191 7.88 -19.90 -20.14
CA THR A 191 8.97 -19.09 -19.61
C THR A 191 8.60 -17.61 -19.60
N SER A 192 7.99 -17.12 -20.68
CA SER A 192 7.76 -15.67 -20.82
C SER A 192 6.65 -15.13 -19.91
N LEU A 193 5.59 -15.88 -19.63
CA LEU A 193 4.50 -15.41 -18.76
C LEU A 193 4.94 -15.27 -17.29
N PRO A 194 5.58 -16.27 -16.66
CA PRO A 194 6.15 -16.11 -15.32
C PRO A 194 7.14 -14.95 -15.20
N THR A 195 8.00 -14.75 -16.20
CA THR A 195 8.96 -13.63 -16.22
C THR A 195 8.25 -12.27 -16.30
N ARG A 196 7.16 -12.15 -17.07
CA ARG A 196 6.33 -10.93 -17.11
C ARG A 196 5.70 -10.64 -15.73
N ILE A 197 5.12 -11.65 -15.09
CA ILE A 197 4.57 -11.55 -13.72
C ILE A 197 5.64 -11.05 -12.75
N GLU A 198 6.82 -11.66 -12.76
CA GLU A 198 7.93 -11.28 -11.87
C GLU A 198 8.39 -9.84 -12.10
N ALA A 199 8.46 -9.40 -13.36
CA ALA A 199 8.85 -8.04 -13.72
C ALA A 199 7.83 -7.01 -13.23
N ASP A 200 6.53 -7.24 -13.46
CA ASP A 200 5.45 -6.34 -13.03
C ASP A 200 5.37 -6.23 -11.50
N VAL A 201 5.52 -7.35 -10.79
CA VAL A 201 5.58 -7.37 -9.33
C VAL A 201 6.81 -6.63 -8.82
N THR A 202 7.98 -6.86 -9.41
CA THR A 202 9.23 -6.18 -9.01
C THR A 202 9.12 -4.67 -9.20
N ALA A 203 8.55 -4.23 -10.33
CA ALA A 203 8.31 -2.81 -10.58
C ALA A 203 7.37 -2.21 -9.53
N SER A 204 6.29 -2.92 -9.18
CA SER A 204 5.30 -2.46 -8.19
C SER A 204 5.87 -2.43 -6.77
N VAL A 205 6.65 -3.43 -6.37
CA VAL A 205 7.40 -3.45 -5.09
C VAL A 205 8.39 -2.29 -5.01
N ALA A 206 9.04 -1.94 -6.13
CA ALA A 206 9.93 -0.78 -6.18
C ALA A 206 9.17 0.55 -6.01
N LEU A 207 8.00 0.69 -6.63
CA LEU A 207 7.12 1.86 -6.43
C LEU A 207 6.64 1.95 -4.98
N ILE A 208 6.23 0.84 -4.38
CA ILE A 208 5.81 0.78 -2.96
C ILE A 208 6.97 1.21 -2.06
N SER A 209 8.18 0.72 -2.30
CA SER A 209 9.37 1.07 -1.49
C SER A 209 9.77 2.55 -1.61
N GLN A 210 9.41 3.23 -2.69
CA GLN A 210 9.66 4.68 -2.82
C GLN A 210 8.74 5.51 -1.92
N LEU A 211 7.58 4.96 -1.53
CA LEU A 211 6.63 5.65 -0.66
C LEU A 211 7.15 5.81 0.77
N ASP A 212 8.13 5.00 1.21
CA ASP A 212 8.78 5.16 2.51
C ASP A 212 9.28 6.61 2.72
N LYS A 213 9.90 7.19 1.68
CA LYS A 213 10.38 8.59 1.72
C LYS A 213 9.25 9.61 1.71
N GLU A 214 8.15 9.31 1.02
CA GLU A 214 6.98 10.18 1.01
C GLU A 214 6.27 10.19 2.37
N VAL A 215 6.21 9.04 3.04
CA VAL A 215 5.68 8.88 4.40
C VAL A 215 6.58 9.59 5.42
N GLU A 216 7.90 9.43 5.32
CA GLU A 216 8.87 10.15 6.16
C GLU A 216 8.69 11.67 6.00
N LYS A 217 8.53 12.14 4.76
CA LYS A 217 8.25 13.54 4.47
C LYS A 217 6.93 14.03 5.07
N CYS A 218 5.85 13.26 4.95
CA CYS A 218 4.57 13.60 5.59
C CYS A 218 4.72 13.86 7.09
N ALA A 219 5.55 13.08 7.77
CA ALA A 219 5.81 13.23 9.19
C ALA A 219 6.74 14.42 9.50
N SER A 220 7.89 14.51 8.82
CA SER A 220 8.88 15.57 9.06
C SER A 220 8.29 16.96 8.84
N ASP A 221 7.52 17.14 7.76
CA ASP A 221 6.88 18.41 7.42
C ASP A 221 5.91 18.86 8.54
N LYS A 222 5.26 17.91 9.22
CA LYS A 222 4.30 18.21 10.30
C LYS A 222 4.99 18.48 11.63
N VAL A 223 6.09 17.78 11.94
CA VAL A 223 6.93 18.09 13.10
C VAL A 223 7.52 19.50 12.95
N GLU A 224 8.12 19.81 11.80
CA GLU A 224 8.69 21.13 11.53
C GLU A 224 7.62 22.23 11.60
N LYS A 225 6.43 21.97 11.05
CA LYS A 225 5.31 22.91 11.16
C LYS A 225 4.87 23.11 12.61
N CYS A 226 4.86 22.05 13.42
CA CYS A 226 4.52 22.13 14.85
C CYS A 226 5.49 23.05 15.60
N GLU A 227 6.78 22.89 15.36
CA GLU A 227 7.82 23.73 15.96
C GLU A 227 7.68 25.19 15.52
N ASN A 228 7.58 25.43 14.21
CA ASN A 228 7.52 26.77 13.64
C ASN A 228 6.25 27.53 14.01
N ASP A 229 5.08 26.91 13.91
CA ASP A 229 3.81 27.56 14.22
C ASP A 229 3.64 27.75 15.74
N GLY A 230 4.09 26.77 16.54
CA GLY A 230 4.10 26.88 17.99
C GLY A 230 4.97 28.02 18.49
N LYS A 231 6.18 28.16 17.93
CA LYS A 231 7.09 29.27 18.24
C LYS A 231 6.48 30.63 17.89
N LYS A 232 5.85 30.78 16.72
CA LYS A 232 5.18 32.04 16.32
C LYS A 232 4.05 32.42 17.27
N ILE A 233 3.25 31.44 17.70
CA ILE A 233 2.17 31.69 18.67
C ILE A 233 2.77 32.20 19.99
N LEU A 234 3.80 31.53 20.48
CA LEU A 234 4.47 31.90 21.72
C LEU A 234 5.14 33.29 21.64
N GLU A 235 5.80 33.61 20.53
CA GLU A 235 6.39 34.94 20.27
C GLU A 235 5.31 36.03 20.29
N SER A 236 4.14 35.75 19.71
CA SER A 236 2.99 36.67 19.76
C SER A 236 2.48 36.91 21.18
N ILE A 237 2.40 35.85 22.00
CA ILE A 237 2.03 35.98 23.43
C ILE A 237 3.11 36.80 24.17
N ALA A 238 4.37 36.45 24.00
CA ALA A 238 5.50 37.12 24.65
C ALA A 238 5.55 38.61 24.34
N ALA A 239 5.34 38.99 23.08
CA ALA A 239 5.30 40.40 22.65
C ALA A 239 4.14 41.17 23.30
N CYS A 240 2.95 40.56 23.38
CA CYS A 240 1.80 41.15 24.06
C CYS A 240 2.06 41.34 25.57
N VAL A 241 2.59 40.32 26.24
CA VAL A 241 2.94 40.37 27.67
C VAL A 241 3.99 41.46 27.93
N ALA A 242 5.04 41.53 27.11
CA ALA A 242 6.08 42.55 27.23
C ALA A 242 5.50 43.97 27.10
N GLY A 243 4.57 44.19 26.17
CA GLY A 243 3.88 45.47 26.01
C GLY A 243 3.10 45.88 27.27
N LYS A 244 2.46 44.93 27.95
CA LYS A 244 1.74 45.18 29.22
C LYS A 244 2.64 45.33 30.45
N LEU A 245 3.92 44.93 30.37
CA LEU A 245 4.87 45.08 31.49
C LEU A 245 5.55 46.46 31.50
N ILE A 246 5.62 47.13 30.35
CA ILE A 246 6.30 48.42 30.18
C ILE A 246 5.32 49.60 30.27
N GLY A 247 4.04 49.38 29.94
CA GLY A 247 2.97 50.38 30.01
C GLY A 247 2.26 50.39 31.35
#